data_AF-A0A257EXL3-F1
#
_entry.id   AF-A0A257EXL3-F1
#
_cell.length_a   1.000
_cell.length_b   1.000
_cell.length_c   1.000
_cell.angle_alpha   90.00
_cell.angle_beta   90.00
_cell.angle_gamma   90.00
#
_symmetry.space_group_name_H-M   'P 1'
#
loop_
_entity.id
_entity.type
_entity.pdbx_description
1 polymer ?
#
loop_
_entity_poly.entity_id
_entity_poly.type
_entity_poly.pdbx_seq_one_letter_code
_entity_poly.pdbx_strand_id
1 'polypeptide(L)'
;MASRLFGLWLVLPLILLGCVTTPAPQAPPKPKPAIPVNQPKGKLDACLSPKDGRCQFRQLPLDVAADFVSFPGQEYRYQRMVRELGFVDSNGQDWIAPPGTWTDGATIPGIATPFVGGPRNPRYIAAAAVHDAYCGVVNADGPVYHSRPWPEVHRMFYEGLLVGGTPVARAQLMYAAVWLGGPRWTVKPNRQFTTQRIVPADAPVFAPAVLAAPPAISVEPPLLEGAALEAALAEVKAEIAAEQPQIGELDAILLDLPAVQEADAAAP
;
A
#
# COMPACT_ATOMS: atom_id res chain seq x y z
N MET A 1 44.18 -70.22 57.59
CA MET A 1 43.16 -69.92 58.62
C MET A 1 42.87 -68.43 58.60
N ALA A 2 41.67 -68.06 58.15
CA ALA A 2 40.89 -66.87 58.56
C ALA A 2 39.83 -66.63 57.47
N SER A 3 38.67 -67.26 57.65
CA SER A 3 37.46 -67.01 56.88
C SER A 3 36.57 -66.06 57.69
N ARG A 4 36.08 -64.99 57.09
CA ARG A 4 34.94 -64.22 57.59
C ARG A 4 34.06 -63.78 56.42
N LEU A 5 32.89 -64.41 56.36
CA LEU A 5 31.69 -64.01 55.62
C LEU A 5 31.15 -62.67 56.13
N PHE A 6 30.57 -61.87 55.24
CA PHE A 6 29.46 -60.89 55.40
C PHE A 6 29.46 -60.07 54.10
N GLY A 7 28.38 -59.77 53.38
CA GLY A 7 26.95 -59.92 53.55
C GLY A 7 26.29 -59.40 52.27
N LEU A 8 25.07 -59.88 52.02
CA LEU A 8 24.14 -59.52 50.94
C LEU A 8 24.06 -58.01 50.64
N TRP A 9 24.07 -57.63 49.35
CA TRP A 9 23.33 -56.45 48.88
C TRP A 9 22.75 -56.72 47.48
N LEU A 10 21.42 -56.80 47.44
CA LEU A 10 20.62 -56.81 46.21
C LEU A 10 20.85 -55.51 45.43
N VAL A 11 21.10 -55.63 44.13
CA VAL A 11 20.84 -54.51 43.19
C VAL A 11 20.00 -55.07 42.06
N LEU A 12 18.70 -54.82 42.14
CA LEU A 12 17.71 -55.11 41.11
C LEU A 12 17.83 -54.03 40.03
N PRO A 13 18.06 -54.34 38.75
CA PRO A 13 18.08 -53.31 37.71
C PRO A 13 16.65 -52.89 37.37
N LEU A 14 16.35 -51.62 37.63
CA LEU A 14 15.13 -50.93 37.23
C LEU A 14 15.15 -50.78 35.69
N ILE A 15 14.51 -51.69 34.97
CA ILE A 15 14.33 -51.61 33.52
C ILE A 15 13.28 -50.52 33.24
N LEU A 16 13.74 -49.31 32.95
CA LEU A 16 12.93 -48.23 32.41
C LEU A 16 12.54 -48.59 30.96
N LEU A 17 11.30 -49.04 30.80
CA LEU A 17 10.64 -49.26 29.52
C LEU A 17 10.37 -47.88 28.88
N GLY A 18 11.33 -47.37 28.10
CA GLY A 18 11.15 -46.17 27.31
C GLY A 18 10.16 -46.43 26.16
N CYS A 19 9.00 -45.78 26.20
CA CYS A 19 8.10 -45.71 25.06
C CYS A 19 8.81 -44.97 23.91
N VAL A 20 9.19 -45.69 22.87
CA VAL A 20 9.66 -45.10 21.61
C VAL A 20 8.45 -44.51 20.90
N THR A 21 8.25 -43.20 21.03
CA THR A 21 7.31 -42.46 20.19
C THR A 21 7.92 -42.30 18.80
N THR A 22 7.42 -43.05 17.84
CA THR A 22 7.68 -42.81 16.41
C THR A 22 7.16 -41.42 16.03
N PRO A 23 8.00 -40.53 15.45
CA PRO A 23 7.52 -39.25 14.96
C PRO A 23 6.55 -39.46 13.80
N ALA A 24 5.43 -38.73 13.83
CA ALA A 24 4.45 -38.72 12.74
C ALA A 24 5.13 -38.33 11.41
N PRO A 25 4.70 -38.88 10.27
CA PRO A 25 5.20 -38.50 8.96
C PRO A 25 5.00 -36.99 8.77
N GLN A 26 6.11 -36.29 8.48
CA GLN A 26 6.09 -34.85 8.22
C GLN A 26 5.23 -34.59 7.00
N ALA A 27 4.26 -33.69 7.15
CA ALA A 27 3.49 -33.18 6.02
C ALA A 27 4.46 -32.65 4.95
N PRO A 28 4.17 -32.83 3.65
CA PRO A 28 5.03 -32.29 2.59
C PRO A 28 5.24 -30.80 2.83
N PRO A 29 6.46 -30.28 2.62
CA PRO A 29 6.72 -28.86 2.82
C PRO A 29 5.72 -28.08 1.97
N LYS A 30 4.92 -27.24 2.64
CA LYS A 30 4.04 -26.29 1.95
C LYS A 30 4.89 -25.60 0.87
N PRO A 31 4.40 -25.46 -0.37
CA PRO A 31 5.16 -24.78 -1.41
C PRO A 31 5.61 -23.44 -0.84
N LYS A 32 6.92 -23.21 -0.88
CA LYS A 32 7.53 -21.98 -0.39
C LYS A 32 6.72 -20.84 -1.00
N PRO A 33 6.08 -19.97 -0.21
CA PRO A 33 5.29 -18.89 -0.76
C PRO A 33 6.18 -18.16 -1.77
N ALA A 34 5.63 -17.91 -2.95
CA ALA A 34 6.35 -17.21 -4.01
C ALA A 34 7.05 -16.00 -3.37
N ILE A 35 8.34 -15.82 -3.69
CA ILE A 35 9.13 -14.66 -3.25
C ILE A 35 8.21 -13.43 -3.40
N PRO A 36 7.95 -12.66 -2.33
CA PRO A 36 7.00 -11.56 -2.41
C PRO A 36 7.40 -10.66 -3.57
N VAL A 37 6.52 -10.62 -4.58
CA VAL A 37 6.68 -9.75 -5.73
C VAL A 37 6.56 -8.36 -5.14
N ASN A 38 7.69 -7.65 -5.08
CA ASN A 38 7.90 -6.33 -4.49
C ASN A 38 8.32 -6.33 -3.01
N GLN A 39 9.57 -6.73 -2.76
CA GLN A 39 10.29 -6.06 -1.67
C GLN A 39 10.48 -4.59 -2.07
N PRO A 40 10.12 -3.61 -1.22
CA PRO A 40 10.33 -2.20 -1.50
C PRO A 40 11.83 -1.94 -1.68
N LYS A 41 12.26 -1.77 -2.93
CA LYS A 41 13.63 -1.34 -3.27
C LYS A 41 13.80 0.15 -2.98
N GLY A 42 13.58 0.57 -1.73
CA GLY A 42 13.81 1.94 -1.28
C GLY A 42 14.51 1.92 0.06
N LYS A 43 15.81 2.20 0.08
CA LYS A 43 16.48 2.62 1.31
C LYS A 43 16.26 4.12 1.45
N LEU A 44 15.80 4.56 2.62
CA LEU A 44 15.51 5.95 2.99
C LEU A 44 14.30 6.56 2.28
N ASP A 45 13.79 7.65 2.85
CA ASP A 45 12.84 8.57 2.21
C ASP A 45 13.53 9.21 1.00
N ALA A 46 13.67 8.43 -0.08
CA ALA A 46 14.59 8.72 -1.19
C ALA A 46 14.25 10.00 -1.96
N CYS A 47 13.01 10.49 -1.82
CA CYS A 47 12.60 11.78 -2.34
C CYS A 47 12.93 12.99 -1.45
N LEU A 48 13.49 12.79 -0.26
CA LEU A 48 14.13 13.84 0.54
C LEU A 48 15.56 14.16 0.07
N SER A 49 16.18 13.28 -0.70
CA SER A 49 17.52 13.48 -1.28
C SER A 49 17.58 12.84 -2.68
N PRO A 50 16.82 13.38 -3.64
CA PRO A 50 16.62 12.72 -4.92
C PRO A 50 17.87 12.74 -5.80
N LYS A 51 18.04 11.68 -6.59
CA LYS A 51 18.97 11.69 -7.72
C LYS A 51 18.40 12.53 -8.86
N ASP A 52 19.27 13.08 -9.70
CA ASP A 52 18.87 13.84 -10.89
C ASP A 52 17.81 13.10 -11.71
N GLY A 53 16.73 13.82 -12.04
CA GLY A 53 15.63 13.31 -12.85
C GLY A 53 14.59 12.44 -12.13
N ARG A 54 14.74 12.20 -10.82
CA ARG A 54 13.79 11.42 -9.99
C ARG A 54 13.03 12.31 -9.01
N CYS A 55 11.95 11.78 -8.43
CA CYS A 55 11.14 12.47 -7.42
C CYS A 55 10.69 13.87 -7.88
N GLN A 56 10.02 13.92 -9.03
CA GLN A 56 9.58 15.19 -9.62
C GLN A 56 8.24 15.04 -10.33
N PHE A 57 7.42 16.08 -10.23
CA PHE A 57 6.27 16.24 -11.12
C PHE A 57 6.68 16.98 -12.39
N ARG A 58 6.15 16.58 -13.54
CA ARG A 58 6.50 17.18 -14.83
C ARG A 58 5.54 18.28 -15.29
N GLN A 59 4.28 18.27 -14.85
CA GLN A 59 3.22 19.19 -15.32
C GLN A 59 2.51 19.90 -14.16
N LEU A 60 3.26 20.64 -13.34
CA LEU A 60 2.69 21.53 -12.33
C LEU A 60 2.53 22.98 -12.86
N PRO A 61 1.55 23.76 -12.33
CA PRO A 61 0.54 23.37 -11.34
C PRO A 61 -0.50 22.39 -11.92
N LEU A 62 -1.12 21.59 -11.05
CA LEU A 62 -2.23 20.71 -11.41
C LEU A 62 -3.38 21.55 -11.98
N ASP A 63 -3.87 21.15 -13.15
CA ASP A 63 -4.91 21.86 -13.90
C ASP A 63 -6.23 21.07 -13.84
N VAL A 64 -7.24 21.65 -13.16
CA VAL A 64 -8.55 21.05 -12.95
C VAL A 64 -9.67 21.98 -13.40
N ALA A 65 -10.75 21.39 -13.91
CA ALA A 65 -11.96 22.12 -14.26
C ALA A 65 -12.58 22.78 -13.03
N ALA A 66 -13.23 23.93 -13.22
CA ALA A 66 -13.88 24.67 -12.14
C ALA A 66 -15.04 23.89 -11.50
N ASP A 67 -15.72 23.05 -12.28
CA ASP A 67 -16.92 22.33 -11.85
C ASP A 67 -16.59 21.16 -10.93
N PHE A 68 -17.43 21.01 -9.91
CA PHE A 68 -17.39 19.91 -8.95
C PHE A 68 -18.56 18.95 -9.18
N VAL A 69 -18.25 17.67 -9.34
CA VAL A 69 -19.20 16.59 -9.59
C VAL A 69 -19.26 15.64 -8.40
N SER A 70 -20.46 15.23 -8.01
CA SER A 70 -20.69 14.16 -7.03
C SER A 70 -20.97 12.85 -7.77
N PHE A 71 -20.39 11.76 -7.29
CA PHE A 71 -20.66 10.41 -7.80
C PHE A 71 -21.50 9.63 -6.78
N PRO A 72 -22.46 8.78 -7.23
CA PRO A 72 -23.22 7.93 -6.32
C PRO A 72 -22.31 7.06 -5.45
N GLY A 73 -22.59 7.00 -4.15
CA GLY A 73 -21.81 6.22 -3.19
C GLY A 73 -20.44 6.82 -2.82
N GLN A 74 -20.12 8.02 -3.32
CA GLN A 74 -18.93 8.76 -2.91
C GLN A 74 -19.31 9.90 -1.96
N GLU A 75 -18.57 10.03 -0.87
CA GLU A 75 -18.79 11.11 0.11
C GLU A 75 -18.35 12.48 -0.42
N TYR A 76 -17.31 12.51 -1.26
CA TYR A 76 -16.65 13.74 -1.68
C TYR A 76 -17.01 14.19 -3.10
N ARG A 77 -16.71 15.46 -3.38
CA ARG A 77 -16.88 16.08 -4.70
C ARG A 77 -15.57 16.08 -5.47
N TYR A 78 -15.65 15.73 -6.74
CA TYR A 78 -14.52 15.55 -7.63
C TYR A 78 -14.43 16.69 -8.63
N GLN A 79 -13.22 17.02 -9.05
CA GLN A 79 -12.98 17.86 -10.23
C GLN A 79 -12.23 17.04 -11.27
N ARG A 80 -12.45 17.40 -12.52
CA ARG A 80 -11.82 16.72 -13.66
C ARG A 80 -10.49 17.38 -13.99
N MET A 81 -9.44 16.60 -14.15
CA MET A 81 -8.17 17.08 -14.69
C MET A 81 -8.33 17.51 -16.15
N VAL A 82 -7.80 18.68 -16.48
CA VAL A 82 -7.83 19.25 -17.84
C VAL A 82 -6.64 18.76 -18.67
N ARG A 83 -5.48 18.64 -18.02
CA ARG A 83 -4.21 18.20 -18.63
C ARG A 83 -3.66 17.00 -17.89
N GLU A 84 -2.73 16.30 -18.53
CA GLU A 84 -2.02 15.21 -17.87
C GLU A 84 -1.16 15.72 -16.71
N LEU A 85 -0.92 14.84 -15.74
CA LEU A 85 0.09 15.03 -14.71
C LEU A 85 0.98 13.80 -14.63
N GLY A 86 2.27 13.99 -14.87
CA GLY A 86 3.31 12.99 -14.69
C GLY A 86 4.07 13.17 -13.38
N PHE A 87 4.40 12.05 -12.74
CA PHE A 87 5.29 11.97 -11.57
C PHE A 87 6.36 10.91 -11.82
N VAL A 88 7.61 11.22 -11.48
CA VAL A 88 8.72 10.26 -11.49
C VAL A 88 9.07 9.92 -10.06
N ASP A 89 9.00 8.65 -9.70
CA ASP A 89 9.29 8.20 -8.33
C ASP A 89 10.79 8.04 -8.05
N SER A 90 11.13 7.62 -6.83
CA SER A 90 12.51 7.40 -6.38
C SER A 90 13.24 6.27 -7.11
N ASN A 91 12.50 5.33 -7.71
CA ASN A 91 13.04 4.26 -8.55
C ASN A 91 13.25 4.71 -10.00
N GLY A 92 12.77 5.89 -10.37
CA GLY A 92 12.76 6.39 -11.74
C GLY A 92 11.59 5.85 -12.55
N GLN A 93 10.57 5.29 -11.90
CA GLN A 93 9.35 4.85 -12.56
C GLN A 93 8.44 6.05 -12.83
N ASP A 94 7.95 6.11 -14.06
CA ASP A 94 6.94 7.07 -14.50
C ASP A 94 5.54 6.66 -14.07
N TRP A 95 4.81 7.63 -13.52
CA TRP A 95 3.42 7.57 -13.14
C TRP A 95 2.67 8.69 -13.86
N ILE A 96 1.54 8.37 -14.49
CA ILE A 96 0.77 9.31 -15.31
C ILE A 96 -0.68 9.29 -14.87
N ALA A 97 -1.20 10.44 -14.45
CA ALA A 97 -2.63 10.72 -14.45
C ALA A 97 -3.03 11.36 -15.79
N PRO A 98 -3.81 10.67 -16.63
CA PRO A 98 -4.20 11.19 -17.92
C PRO A 98 -5.17 12.39 -17.80
N PRO A 99 -5.31 13.21 -18.87
CA PRO A 99 -6.38 14.18 -18.94
C PRO A 99 -7.73 13.48 -18.74
N GLY A 100 -8.61 14.11 -17.97
CA GLY A 100 -9.92 13.57 -17.66
C GLY A 100 -10.03 12.71 -16.40
N THR A 101 -8.91 12.43 -15.71
CA THR A 101 -8.94 11.84 -14.36
C THR A 101 -9.77 12.69 -13.42
N TRP A 102 -10.61 12.05 -12.62
CA TRP A 102 -11.34 12.67 -11.52
C TRP A 102 -10.54 12.59 -10.23
N THR A 103 -10.42 13.71 -9.52
CA THR A 103 -9.77 13.78 -8.21
C THR A 103 -10.63 14.57 -7.21
N ASP A 104 -10.78 14.03 -6.01
CA ASP A 104 -11.35 14.73 -4.84
C ASP A 104 -10.26 15.35 -3.95
N GLY A 105 -9.00 15.01 -4.20
CA GLY A 105 -7.83 15.47 -3.45
C GLY A 105 -7.37 14.39 -2.47
N ALA A 106 -6.51 14.75 -1.51
CA ALA A 106 -6.11 13.80 -0.47
C ALA A 106 -7.20 13.70 0.58
N THR A 107 -8.28 13.01 0.24
CA THR A 107 -9.35 12.64 1.16
C THR A 107 -8.81 11.64 2.16
N ILE A 108 -8.86 11.99 3.45
CA ILE A 108 -8.40 11.15 4.55
C ILE A 108 -9.50 11.14 5.62
N PRO A 109 -9.80 10.00 6.26
CA PRO A 109 -10.83 9.90 7.29
C PRO A 109 -10.71 10.96 8.39
N GLY A 110 -11.85 11.41 8.90
CA GLY A 110 -12.08 12.64 9.67
C GLY A 110 -11.18 12.91 10.89
N ILE A 111 -10.51 11.90 11.42
CA ILE A 111 -9.54 12.05 12.52
C ILE A 111 -8.25 12.80 12.12
N ALA A 112 -7.90 12.85 10.84
CA ALA A 112 -6.69 13.53 10.35
C ALA A 112 -6.97 14.94 9.82
N THR A 113 -8.21 15.26 9.46
CA THR A 113 -8.64 16.52 8.80
C THR A 113 -8.19 17.80 9.53
N PRO A 114 -8.33 17.95 10.87
CA PRO A 114 -7.90 19.18 11.54
C PRO A 114 -6.37 19.36 11.57
N PHE A 115 -5.59 18.29 11.34
CA PHE A 115 -4.13 18.33 11.37
C PHE A 115 -3.49 18.27 9.97
N VAL A 116 -4.21 17.83 8.94
CA VAL A 116 -3.68 17.63 7.57
C VAL A 116 -3.97 18.84 6.66
N GLY A 117 -5.09 19.53 6.89
CA GLY A 117 -5.63 20.56 6.00
C GLY A 117 -6.75 19.99 5.11
N GLY A 118 -7.37 20.84 4.29
CA GLY A 118 -8.44 20.38 3.38
C GLY A 118 -7.90 19.50 2.24
N PRO A 119 -8.68 18.58 1.68
CA PRO A 119 -8.21 17.58 0.70
C PRO A 119 -7.55 18.17 -0.56
N ARG A 120 -7.77 19.46 -0.84
CA ARG A 120 -7.21 20.18 -1.99
C ARG A 120 -6.01 21.07 -1.67
N ASN A 121 -5.28 20.80 -0.59
CA ASN A 121 -4.06 21.55 -0.25
C ASN A 121 -3.04 21.45 -1.42
N PRO A 122 -2.42 22.58 -1.83
CA PRO A 122 -1.42 22.58 -2.89
C PRO A 122 -0.25 21.61 -2.65
N ARG A 123 0.04 21.26 -1.38
CA ARG A 123 1.13 20.35 -1.02
C ARG A 123 0.87 18.88 -1.35
N TYR A 124 -0.38 18.49 -1.58
CA TYR A 124 -0.72 17.08 -1.81
C TYR A 124 -1.76 16.82 -2.90
N ILE A 125 -2.44 17.84 -3.42
CA ILE A 125 -3.45 17.64 -4.48
C ILE A 125 -2.86 17.00 -5.74
N ALA A 126 -1.60 17.30 -6.10
CA ALA A 126 -0.93 16.69 -7.23
C ALA A 126 -0.65 15.19 -6.99
N ALA A 127 -0.19 14.83 -5.78
CA ALA A 127 0.03 13.44 -5.41
C ALA A 127 -1.29 12.65 -5.39
N ALA A 128 -2.35 13.24 -4.82
CA ALA A 128 -3.68 12.65 -4.79
C ALA A 128 -4.23 12.42 -6.21
N ALA A 129 -4.09 13.39 -7.11
CA ALA A 129 -4.57 13.24 -8.49
C ALA A 129 -3.88 12.07 -9.23
N VAL A 130 -2.59 11.86 -9.01
CA VAL A 130 -1.88 10.68 -9.55
C VAL A 130 -2.37 9.41 -8.88
N HIS A 131 -2.57 9.39 -7.57
CA HIS A 131 -3.10 8.23 -6.84
C HIS A 131 -4.52 7.85 -7.29
N ASP A 132 -5.43 8.82 -7.38
CA ASP A 132 -6.83 8.67 -7.81
C ASP A 132 -6.94 8.06 -9.21
N ALA A 133 -6.03 8.39 -10.12
CA ALA A 133 -6.01 7.81 -11.46
C ALA A 133 -5.82 6.28 -11.44
N TYR A 134 -5.06 5.78 -10.47
CA TYR A 134 -4.71 4.37 -10.37
C TYR A 134 -5.64 3.58 -9.45
N CYS A 135 -6.26 4.18 -8.42
CA CYS A 135 -7.10 3.46 -7.45
C CYS A 135 -8.53 3.99 -7.28
N GLY A 136 -8.83 5.22 -7.72
CA GLY A 136 -10.14 5.84 -7.55
C GLY A 136 -11.20 5.13 -8.39
N VAL A 137 -12.24 4.56 -7.76
CA VAL A 137 -13.28 3.79 -8.48
C VAL A 137 -14.02 4.62 -9.52
N VAL A 138 -14.12 5.95 -9.32
CA VAL A 138 -14.68 6.89 -10.31
C VAL A 138 -13.86 6.96 -11.60
N ASN A 139 -12.61 6.46 -11.58
CA ASN A 139 -11.70 6.35 -12.70
C ASN A 139 -11.60 4.92 -13.25
N ALA A 140 -12.52 4.00 -12.92
CA ALA A 140 -12.42 2.57 -13.29
C ALA A 140 -12.27 2.31 -14.81
N ASP A 141 -12.89 3.17 -15.62
CA ASP A 141 -12.83 3.14 -17.09
C ASP A 141 -11.56 3.81 -17.65
N GLY A 142 -10.76 4.44 -16.78
CA GLY A 142 -9.50 5.09 -17.13
C GLY A 142 -8.41 4.09 -17.51
N PRO A 143 -7.44 4.51 -18.36
CA PRO A 143 -6.44 3.61 -18.93
C PRO A 143 -5.43 3.08 -17.90
N VAL A 144 -5.26 3.76 -16.76
CA VAL A 144 -4.25 3.43 -15.74
C VAL A 144 -4.84 2.86 -14.46
N TYR A 145 -6.17 2.82 -14.31
CA TYR A 145 -6.83 2.26 -13.13
C TYR A 145 -6.46 0.79 -12.94
N HIS A 146 -5.97 0.45 -11.75
CA HIS A 146 -5.45 -0.86 -11.34
C HIS A 146 -4.39 -1.44 -12.30
N SER A 147 -3.68 -0.59 -13.04
CA SER A 147 -2.63 -1.02 -13.98
C SER A 147 -1.29 -1.35 -13.32
N ARG A 148 -1.16 -1.02 -12.03
CA ARG A 148 0.01 -1.23 -11.18
C ARG A 148 -0.40 -1.83 -9.83
N PRO A 149 0.48 -2.57 -9.15
CA PRO A 149 0.18 -3.15 -7.84
C PRO A 149 -0.19 -2.08 -6.81
N TRP A 150 -1.19 -2.36 -5.97
CA TRP A 150 -1.64 -1.43 -4.93
C TRP A 150 -0.51 -0.94 -3.99
N PRO A 151 0.48 -1.77 -3.57
CA PRO A 151 1.54 -1.28 -2.70
C PRO A 151 2.40 -0.23 -3.40
N GLU A 152 2.65 -0.39 -4.70
CA GLU A 152 3.43 0.58 -5.49
C GLU A 152 2.66 1.89 -5.66
N VAL A 153 1.34 1.82 -5.89
CA VAL A 153 0.49 3.02 -6.02
C VAL A 153 0.44 3.82 -4.73
N HIS A 154 0.27 3.16 -3.58
CA HIS A 154 0.26 3.83 -2.28
C HIS A 154 1.65 4.36 -1.90
N ARG A 155 2.72 3.63 -2.27
CA ARG A 155 4.09 4.12 -2.10
C ARG A 155 4.39 5.34 -2.97
N MET A 156 3.92 5.35 -4.22
CA MET A 156 4.03 6.52 -5.10
C MET A 156 3.32 7.73 -4.50
N PHE A 157 2.14 7.54 -3.91
CA PHE A 157 1.44 8.62 -3.23
C PHE A 157 2.29 9.24 -2.13
N TYR A 158 2.89 8.43 -1.24
CA TYR A 158 3.83 8.90 -0.21
C TYR A 158 4.97 9.75 -0.80
N GLU A 159 5.62 9.27 -1.86
CA GLU A 159 6.73 9.99 -2.49
C GLU A 159 6.26 11.29 -3.15
N GLY A 160 5.09 11.29 -3.78
CA GLY A 160 4.45 12.48 -4.32
C GLY A 160 4.15 13.52 -3.24
N LEU A 161 3.73 13.09 -2.04
CA LEU A 161 3.51 13.98 -0.89
C LEU A 161 4.80 14.69 -0.46
N LEU A 162 5.92 13.96 -0.38
CA LEU A 162 7.22 14.53 -0.04
C LEU A 162 7.65 15.58 -1.07
N VAL A 163 7.54 15.26 -2.36
CA VAL A 163 7.89 16.17 -3.47
C VAL A 163 6.97 17.40 -3.50
N GLY A 164 5.70 17.23 -3.14
CA GLY A 164 4.75 18.34 -2.97
C GLY A 164 5.02 19.23 -1.75
N GLY A 165 6.01 18.89 -0.90
CA GLY A 165 6.38 19.66 0.28
C GLY A 165 5.52 19.36 1.51
N THR A 166 4.85 18.21 1.54
CA THR A 166 4.18 17.71 2.74
C THR A 166 5.23 17.28 3.76
N PRO A 167 5.15 17.72 5.04
CA PRO A 167 6.11 17.29 6.07
C PRO A 167 6.14 15.77 6.23
N VAL A 168 7.31 15.18 6.48
CA VAL A 168 7.54 13.72 6.51
C VAL A 168 6.53 13.00 7.40
N ALA A 169 6.40 13.39 8.68
CA ALA A 169 5.47 12.77 9.61
C ALA A 169 4.01 12.82 9.13
N ARG A 170 3.62 13.91 8.45
CA ARG A 170 2.29 14.01 7.84
C ARG A 170 2.19 13.07 6.63
N ALA A 171 3.16 13.07 5.73
CA ALA A 171 3.17 12.18 4.56
C ALA A 171 3.11 10.70 4.97
N GLN A 172 3.81 10.32 6.03
CA GLN A 172 3.78 8.99 6.63
C GLN A 172 2.39 8.62 7.18
N LEU A 173 1.74 9.53 7.91
CA LEU A 173 0.39 9.28 8.40
C LEU A 173 -0.63 9.16 7.25
N MET A 174 -0.48 9.97 6.19
CA MET A 174 -1.32 9.88 5.00
C MET A 174 -1.08 8.57 4.23
N TYR A 175 0.17 8.11 4.16
CA TYR A 175 0.53 6.81 3.60
C TYR A 175 -0.07 5.65 4.40
N ALA A 176 0.05 5.68 5.73
CA ALA A 176 -0.58 4.69 6.61
C ALA A 176 -2.09 4.61 6.42
N ALA A 177 -2.77 5.75 6.24
CA ALA A 177 -4.21 5.80 5.99
C ALA A 177 -4.61 5.05 4.72
N VAL A 178 -3.90 5.25 3.60
CA VAL A 178 -4.20 4.52 2.36
C VAL A 178 -3.71 3.08 2.40
N TRP A 179 -2.66 2.77 3.16
CA TRP A 179 -2.17 1.40 3.31
C TRP A 179 -3.14 0.51 4.11
N LEU A 180 -3.72 1.07 5.18
CA LEU A 180 -4.68 0.39 6.06
C LEU A 180 -6.11 0.42 5.51
N GLY A 181 -6.56 1.58 5.05
CA GLY A 181 -7.96 1.84 4.66
C GLY A 181 -8.20 2.00 3.16
N GLY A 182 -7.16 1.87 2.33
CA GLY A 182 -7.30 1.92 0.87
C GLY A 182 -7.71 0.58 0.26
N PRO A 183 -8.28 0.59 -0.96
CA PRO A 183 -8.66 -0.63 -1.66
C PRO A 183 -7.42 -1.46 -2.03
N ARG A 184 -7.58 -2.79 -2.09
CA ARG A 184 -6.55 -3.70 -2.57
C ARG A 184 -6.97 -4.40 -3.85
N TRP A 185 -5.99 -4.70 -4.70
CA TRP A 185 -6.23 -5.37 -5.96
C TRP A 185 -4.99 -6.11 -6.47
N THR A 186 -5.24 -7.13 -7.29
CA THR A 186 -4.21 -7.77 -8.11
C THR A 186 -4.24 -7.19 -9.53
N VAL A 187 -3.06 -7.01 -10.13
CA VAL A 187 -2.97 -6.48 -11.50
C VAL A 187 -3.38 -7.57 -12.48
N LYS A 188 -4.50 -7.37 -13.18
CA LYS A 188 -4.93 -8.29 -14.23
C LYS A 188 -3.96 -8.22 -15.43
N PRO A 189 -3.63 -9.34 -16.09
CA PRO A 189 -2.68 -9.35 -17.22
C PRO A 189 -3.03 -8.37 -18.35
N ASN A 190 -4.32 -8.14 -18.61
CA ASN A 190 -4.81 -7.22 -19.64
C ASN A 190 -4.82 -5.74 -19.21
N ARG A 191 -4.41 -5.42 -17.98
CA ARG A 191 -4.36 -4.06 -17.44
C ARG A 191 -2.93 -3.61 -17.15
N GLN A 192 -1.91 -4.45 -17.36
CA GLN A 192 -0.52 -4.06 -17.17
C GLN A 192 -0.15 -2.96 -18.17
N PHE A 193 0.00 -1.73 -17.69
CA PHE A 193 0.40 -0.60 -18.51
C PHE A 193 1.93 -0.50 -18.49
N THR A 194 2.59 -0.94 -19.56
CA THR A 194 4.01 -0.66 -19.77
C THR A 194 4.14 0.75 -20.30
N THR A 195 4.85 1.62 -19.59
CA THR A 195 5.10 3.02 -19.98
C THR A 195 5.86 3.17 -21.30
N GLN A 196 6.23 2.07 -21.98
CA GLN A 196 6.87 2.07 -23.29
C GLN A 196 5.95 2.45 -24.46
N ARG A 197 4.64 2.64 -24.23
CA ARG A 197 3.72 3.15 -25.26
C ARG A 197 3.19 4.53 -24.89
N ILE A 198 4.08 5.49 -24.75
CA ILE A 198 3.70 6.90 -24.96
C ILE A 198 3.55 7.04 -26.47
N VAL A 199 2.30 7.07 -26.91
CA VAL A 199 1.94 7.47 -28.26
C VAL A 199 2.52 8.87 -28.50
N PRO A 200 3.17 9.15 -29.64
CA PRO A 200 3.63 10.51 -29.96
C PRO A 200 2.49 11.51 -29.78
N ALA A 201 2.80 12.71 -29.30
CA ALA A 201 1.85 13.78 -29.00
C ALA A 201 0.92 14.20 -30.18
N ASP A 202 1.18 13.68 -31.38
CA ASP A 202 0.47 13.96 -32.62
C ASP A 202 -0.52 12.86 -33.05
N ALA A 203 -0.77 11.84 -32.23
CA ALA A 203 -1.78 10.84 -32.59
C ALA A 203 -3.20 11.42 -32.46
N PRO A 204 -4.08 11.15 -33.44
CA PRO A 204 -5.45 11.63 -33.39
C PRO A 204 -6.14 11.08 -32.14
N VAL A 205 -6.74 11.99 -31.38
CA VAL A 205 -7.66 11.69 -30.26
C VAL A 205 -8.77 10.80 -30.83
N PHE A 206 -8.69 9.50 -30.58
CA PHE A 206 -9.74 8.59 -31.04
C PHE A 206 -11.04 8.90 -30.29
N ALA A 207 -12.11 9.00 -31.09
CA ALA A 207 -13.50 9.21 -30.73
C ALA A 207 -13.98 8.31 -29.55
N PRO A 208 -15.06 8.71 -28.84
CA PRO A 208 -15.52 7.98 -27.66
C PRO A 208 -15.95 6.57 -28.06
N ALA A 209 -15.22 5.55 -27.58
CA ALA A 209 -15.69 4.19 -27.67
C ALA A 209 -16.94 4.05 -26.77
N VAL A 210 -18.01 3.57 -27.38
CA VAL A 210 -19.29 3.28 -26.73
C VAL A 210 -19.05 2.35 -25.53
N LEU A 211 -19.55 2.77 -24.37
CA LEU A 211 -19.46 2.12 -23.06
C LEU A 211 -19.96 0.66 -23.14
N ALA A 212 -19.04 -0.30 -23.10
CA ALA A 212 -19.33 -1.61 -22.55
C ALA A 212 -19.08 -1.51 -21.04
N ALA A 213 -20.07 -1.90 -20.22
CA ALA A 213 -19.91 -1.96 -18.78
C ALA A 213 -18.65 -2.77 -18.43
N PRO A 214 -17.75 -2.25 -17.58
CA PRO A 214 -16.53 -2.97 -17.24
C PRO A 214 -16.89 -4.32 -16.60
N PRO A 215 -16.18 -5.41 -16.93
CA PRO A 215 -16.37 -6.67 -16.25
C PRO A 215 -16.08 -6.44 -14.76
N ALA A 216 -16.95 -6.96 -13.89
CA ALA A 216 -16.84 -6.86 -12.44
C ALA A 216 -15.39 -7.08 -11.99
N ILE A 217 -14.77 -6.01 -11.50
CA ILE A 217 -13.41 -6.01 -10.98
C ILE A 217 -13.51 -6.49 -9.53
N SER A 218 -12.75 -7.50 -9.15
CA SER A 218 -12.62 -7.89 -7.74
C SER A 218 -11.75 -6.84 -7.07
N VAL A 219 -12.39 -5.80 -6.55
CA VAL A 219 -11.79 -4.88 -5.59
C VAL A 219 -11.91 -5.57 -4.25
N GLU A 220 -10.79 -5.88 -3.61
CA GLU A 220 -10.82 -6.37 -2.24
C GLU A 220 -11.22 -5.20 -1.33
N PRO A 221 -12.08 -5.43 -0.33
CA PRO A 221 -12.37 -4.40 0.66
C PRO A 221 -11.08 -3.93 1.34
N PRO A 222 -11.04 -2.70 1.86
CA PRO A 222 -9.90 -2.24 2.64
C PRO A 222 -9.67 -3.13 3.87
N LEU A 223 -8.46 -3.09 4.42
CA LEU A 223 -8.12 -3.91 5.59
C LEU A 223 -8.96 -3.54 6.80
N LEU A 224 -9.01 -2.23 7.04
CA LEU A 224 -9.62 -1.62 8.20
C LEU A 224 -10.54 -0.49 7.72
N GLU A 225 -11.69 -0.36 8.37
CA GLU A 225 -12.63 0.74 8.17
C GLU A 225 -13.14 1.25 9.52
N GLY A 226 -13.75 2.42 9.52
CA GLY A 226 -14.41 3.00 10.69
C GLY A 226 -13.50 3.05 11.92
N ALA A 227 -14.03 2.63 13.07
CA ALA A 227 -13.35 2.73 14.36
C ALA A 227 -12.03 1.94 14.42
N ALA A 228 -11.91 0.81 13.71
CA ALA A 228 -10.68 0.01 13.68
C ALA A 228 -9.56 0.76 12.95
N LEU A 229 -9.90 1.38 11.81
CA LEU A 229 -8.96 2.24 11.08
C LEU A 229 -8.56 3.46 11.90
N GLU A 230 -9.50 4.09 12.59
CA GLU A 230 -9.22 5.25 13.43
C GLU A 230 -8.27 4.92 14.59
N ALA A 231 -8.49 3.79 15.27
CA ALA A 231 -7.63 3.33 16.35
C ALA A 231 -6.22 3.01 15.85
N ALA A 232 -6.10 2.28 14.73
CA ALA A 232 -4.81 1.95 14.13
C ALA A 232 -4.04 3.21 13.71
N LEU A 233 -4.71 4.21 13.13
CA LEU A 233 -4.07 5.47 12.75
C LEU A 233 -3.64 6.31 13.97
N ALA A 234 -4.36 6.23 15.09
CA ALA A 234 -3.94 6.88 16.33
C ALA A 234 -2.66 6.26 16.90
N GLU A 235 -2.54 4.93 16.86
CA GLU A 235 -1.33 4.20 17.25
C GLU A 235 -0.14 4.55 16.36
N VAL A 236 -0.32 4.44 15.03
CA VAL A 236 0.72 4.82 14.05
C VAL A 236 1.17 6.27 14.22
N LYS A 237 0.23 7.19 14.49
CA LYS A 237 0.58 8.59 14.75
C LYS A 237 1.46 8.75 16.00
N ALA A 238 1.21 7.97 17.05
CA ALA A 238 2.02 8.00 18.26
C ALA A 238 3.43 7.46 17.98
N GLU A 239 3.55 6.36 17.24
CA GLU A 239 4.84 5.79 16.84
C GLU A 239 5.65 6.74 15.96
N ILE A 240 5.02 7.36 14.96
CA ILE A 240 5.68 8.38 14.11
C ILE A 240 6.22 9.53 14.96
N ALA A 241 5.47 9.97 15.97
CA ALA A 241 5.89 11.07 16.84
C ALA A 241 7.03 10.67 17.79
N ALA A 242 7.05 9.42 18.24
CA ALA A 242 8.05 8.90 19.18
C ALA A 242 9.36 8.55 18.48
N GLU A 243 9.30 7.80 17.38
CA GLU A 243 10.46 7.15 16.77
C GLU A 243 10.96 7.84 15.51
N GLN A 244 10.11 8.64 14.85
CA GLN A 244 10.40 9.25 13.54
C GLN A 244 10.98 8.20 12.55
N PRO A 245 10.24 7.09 12.32
CA PRO A 245 10.74 5.98 11.54
C PRO A 245 11.04 6.41 10.11
N GLN A 246 11.97 5.75 9.44
CA GLN A 246 12.03 5.81 7.98
C GLN A 246 10.84 5.07 7.38
N ILE A 247 10.50 5.37 6.13
CA ILE A 247 9.34 4.72 5.49
C ILE A 247 9.40 3.18 5.46
N GLY A 248 10.59 2.57 5.37
CA GLY A 248 10.73 1.11 5.44
C GLY A 248 10.54 0.53 6.85
N GLU A 249 10.81 1.31 7.89
CA GLU A 249 10.51 0.97 9.28
C GLU A 249 9.01 1.16 9.56
N LEU A 250 8.39 2.18 8.95
CA LEU A 250 6.94 2.36 9.01
C LEU A 250 6.19 1.19 8.36
N ASP A 251 6.68 0.66 7.24
CA ASP A 251 6.08 -0.55 6.63
C ASP A 251 6.07 -1.73 7.63
N ALA A 252 7.13 -1.89 8.44
CA ALA A 252 7.18 -2.91 9.47
C ALA A 252 6.21 -2.62 10.63
N ILE A 253 6.15 -1.38 11.10
CA ILE A 253 5.19 -0.94 12.14
C ILE A 253 3.76 -1.24 11.70
N LEU A 254 3.40 -0.91 10.44
CA LEU A 254 2.06 -1.16 9.92
C LEU A 254 1.72 -2.65 9.88
N LEU A 255 2.68 -3.51 9.51
CA LEU A 255 2.49 -4.95 9.51
C LEU A 255 2.32 -5.52 10.93
N ASP A 256 3.02 -4.97 11.91
CA ASP A 256 3.01 -5.45 13.29
C ASP A 256 1.80 -4.94 14.11
N LEU A 257 0.97 -4.05 13.54
CA LEU A 257 -0.24 -3.56 14.20
C LEU A 257 -1.18 -4.73 14.55
N PRO A 258 -1.70 -4.78 15.79
CA PRO A 258 -2.63 -5.84 16.21
C PRO A 258 -3.84 -5.97 15.28
N ALA A 259 -4.43 -4.84 14.87
CA ALA A 259 -5.59 -4.82 13.96
C ALA A 259 -5.27 -5.43 12.58
N VAL A 260 -4.03 -5.31 12.11
CA VAL A 260 -3.57 -5.89 10.84
C VAL A 260 -3.38 -7.39 10.99
N GLN A 261 -2.72 -7.82 12.06
CA GLN A 261 -2.54 -9.26 12.36
C GLN A 261 -3.88 -9.98 12.54
N GLU A 262 -4.85 -9.34 13.20
CA GLU A 262 -6.20 -9.87 13.37
C GLU A 262 -6.96 -9.98 12.05
N ALA A 263 -6.87 -8.94 11.20
CA ALA A 263 -7.50 -8.95 9.88
C ALA A 263 -6.90 -10.04 8.95
N ASP A 264 -5.57 -10.20 8.98
CA ASP A 264 -4.87 -11.25 8.23
C ASP A 264 -5.22 -12.66 8.73
N ALA A 265 -5.38 -12.83 10.05
CA ALA A 265 -5.81 -14.10 10.65
C ALA A 265 -7.28 -14.46 10.35
N ALA A 266 -8.11 -13.46 10.06
CA ALA A 266 -9.52 -13.62 9.68
C ALA A 266 -9.72 -13.87 8.18
N ALA A 267 -8.67 -13.72 7.35
CA ALA A 267 -8.74 -13.99 5.93
C ALA A 267 -8.96 -15.51 5.67
N PRO A 268 -9.94 -15.90 4.84
CA PRO A 268 -10.33 -17.29 4.59
C PRO A 268 -9.30 -18.12 3.82
#